data_AF-A0A314Y6N0-F1
#
_entry.id   AF-A0A314Y6N0-F1
#
_cell.length_a   1.000
_cell.length_b   1.000
_cell.length_c   1.000
_cell.angle_alpha   90.00
_cell.angle_beta   90.00
_cell.angle_gamma   90.00
#
_symmetry.space_group_name_H-M   'P 1'
#
loop_
_entity.id
_entity.type
_entity.pdbx_description
1 polymer ?
#
loop_
_entity_poly.entity_id
_entity_poly.type
_entity_poly.pdbx_seq_one_letter_code
_entity_poly.pdbx_strand_id
1 'polypeptide(L)'
;MAFLRSVATTTAIARSALPAAFALSSLSLSSSSSPSQSFRFPKTQNLSFLSSTPSLNPNRSCLATSFTNSPSAIHMDAPTSEQKPSHQSDAALPELLTEYMVDMKCEGCVNSVKNKLQTVDGVKSVEVDLNSQVVRILGSTPVKTMTEALEQTGRKARLIGQGIPEDFLVSAAVAEFKGPDIFGVVRLAQVNMELARIEANFSGLPPGKHGWSINEFGDVTEGAASTGKVFNPSKEEANEPLGDLGTLDADENGNAFFSSVKEKLRVADLIGRSLVVYGTADKSDSGIKAAVIARSAGVGENYKKLCTCDGTTIWEATGNDFVTSKV
;
A
#
# COMPACT_ATOMS: atom_id res chain seq x y z
N MET A 1 2.00 -24.40 79.03
CA MET A 1 2.51 -23.70 80.23
C MET A 1 3.76 -22.91 79.85
N ALA A 2 3.87 -21.67 80.36
CA ALA A 2 5.09 -20.84 80.46
C ALA A 2 5.76 -20.36 79.14
N PHE A 3 6.39 -19.19 78.98
CA PHE A 3 6.44 -17.89 79.68
C PHE A 3 7.13 -16.90 78.69
N LEU A 4 6.81 -15.61 78.84
CA LEU A 4 7.38 -14.34 78.29
C LEU A 4 8.78 -14.34 77.62
N ARG A 5 8.97 -13.55 76.55
CA ARG A 5 9.61 -12.19 76.57
C ARG A 5 9.70 -11.52 75.18
N SER A 6 9.63 -10.19 75.25
CA SER A 6 9.62 -9.18 74.18
C SER A 6 11.05 -8.68 73.85
N VAL A 7 11.31 -8.29 72.59
CA VAL A 7 12.26 -7.23 72.21
C VAL A 7 11.74 -6.51 70.97
N ALA A 8 11.68 -5.18 71.04
CA ALA A 8 11.27 -4.25 70.01
C ALA A 8 12.46 -3.78 69.15
N THR A 9 12.22 -3.46 67.88
CA THR A 9 13.03 -2.43 67.18
C THR A 9 12.18 -1.70 66.14
N THR A 10 12.21 -0.38 66.26
CA THR A 10 11.51 0.65 65.47
C THR A 10 12.34 1.11 64.27
N THR A 11 11.68 1.39 63.14
CA THR A 11 12.16 2.42 62.19
C THR A 11 10.97 3.18 61.62
N ALA A 12 10.93 4.48 61.92
CA ALA A 12 9.88 5.42 61.56
C ALA A 12 10.12 6.06 60.19
N ILE A 13 9.01 6.36 59.53
CA ILE A 13 8.88 7.06 58.25
C ILE A 13 8.97 8.57 58.51
N ALA A 14 9.76 9.29 57.70
CA ALA A 14 9.70 10.75 57.64
C ALA A 14 9.58 11.22 56.17
N ARG A 15 8.46 11.91 55.90
CA ARG A 15 8.23 12.75 54.72
C ARG A 15 9.00 14.06 54.88
N SER A 16 9.59 14.57 53.80
CA SER A 16 9.92 15.99 53.68
C SER A 16 9.87 16.42 52.22
N ALA A 17 9.04 17.43 51.95
CA ALA A 17 9.00 18.21 50.73
C ALA A 17 10.21 19.15 50.64
N LEU A 18 10.67 19.47 49.42
CA LEU A 18 11.56 20.59 49.16
C LEU A 18 11.26 21.25 47.79
N PRO A 19 11.62 22.55 47.62
CA PRO A 19 11.02 23.46 46.66
C PRO A 19 11.86 23.69 45.39
N ALA A 20 11.22 24.37 44.43
CA ALA A 20 11.80 24.90 43.20
C ALA A 20 12.80 26.06 43.47
N ALA A 21 13.90 26.07 42.71
CA ALA A 21 14.70 27.27 42.47
C ALA A 21 15.34 27.21 41.07
N PHE A 22 15.15 28.30 40.34
CA PHE A 22 15.74 28.61 39.04
C PHE A 22 17.24 28.90 39.16
N ALA A 23 18.02 28.45 38.16
CA ALA A 23 19.30 29.04 37.83
C ALA A 23 19.48 29.04 36.30
N LEU A 24 19.51 30.24 35.71
CA LEU A 24 19.99 30.47 34.35
C LEU A 24 21.51 30.37 34.33
N SER A 25 22.05 29.72 33.30
CA SER A 25 23.43 29.93 32.87
C SER A 25 23.49 29.82 31.35
N SER A 26 23.90 30.94 30.75
CA SER A 26 24.10 31.20 29.33
C SER A 26 25.49 30.77 28.85
N LEU A 27 25.65 30.73 27.52
CA LEU A 27 26.86 30.58 26.70
C LEU A 27 27.21 29.11 26.39
N SER A 28 27.50 28.68 25.16
CA SER A 28 27.87 29.35 23.92
C SER A 28 27.69 28.38 22.74
N LEU A 29 27.11 28.83 21.63
CA LEU A 29 27.10 28.08 20.37
C LEU A 29 28.49 28.13 19.73
N SER A 30 29.11 26.96 19.56
CA SER A 30 30.30 26.77 18.74
C SER A 30 29.88 26.13 17.42
N SER A 31 29.94 26.92 16.35
CA SER A 31 29.81 26.49 14.96
C SER A 31 31.02 25.64 14.55
N SER A 32 30.79 24.42 14.08
CA SER A 32 31.79 23.63 13.35
C SER A 32 31.29 23.30 11.96
N SER A 33 31.76 24.11 11.01
CA SER A 33 31.73 23.89 9.57
C SER A 33 32.74 22.82 9.14
N SER A 34 32.37 21.95 8.21
CA SER A 34 33.30 21.17 7.38
C SER A 34 32.64 20.80 6.04
N PRO A 35 33.43 20.62 4.96
CA PRO A 35 33.10 21.19 3.66
C PRO A 35 32.51 20.16 2.69
N SER A 36 31.41 20.52 2.05
CA SER A 36 30.90 19.80 0.87
C SER A 36 31.48 20.40 -0.39
N GLN A 37 32.26 19.59 -1.10
CA GLN A 37 32.87 19.87 -2.38
C GLN A 37 31.80 20.13 -3.44
N SER A 38 31.94 21.25 -4.15
CA SER A 38 31.08 21.65 -5.26
C SER A 38 31.39 20.84 -6.51
N PHE A 39 30.45 19.99 -6.94
CA PHE A 39 30.44 19.48 -8.30
C PHE A 39 29.72 20.48 -9.21
N ARG A 40 30.48 21.06 -10.15
CA ARG A 40 29.96 21.84 -11.28
C ARG A 40 29.59 20.88 -12.42
N PHE A 41 28.37 20.99 -12.95
CA PHE A 41 28.05 20.60 -14.32
C PHE A 41 27.14 21.64 -14.99
N PRO A 42 27.19 21.78 -16.33
CA PRO A 42 26.86 23.02 -17.02
C PRO A 42 25.39 23.16 -17.45
N LYS A 43 24.86 24.37 -17.20
CA LYS A 43 23.95 25.22 -18.00
C LYS A 43 23.22 24.55 -19.18
N THR A 44 21.91 24.33 -19.03
CA THR A 44 20.97 24.15 -20.14
C THR A 44 20.41 25.50 -20.61
N GLN A 45 20.28 25.64 -21.92
CA GLN A 45 19.84 26.84 -22.62
C GLN A 45 18.30 26.86 -22.80
N ASN A 46 17.76 28.07 -22.70
CA ASN A 46 16.41 28.49 -23.08
C ASN A 46 15.93 27.89 -24.41
N LEU A 47 14.67 27.46 -24.46
CA LEU A 47 13.84 27.62 -25.66
C LEU A 47 12.44 28.08 -25.29
N SER A 48 12.03 29.11 -26.01
CA SER A 48 10.89 29.99 -25.85
C SER A 48 9.62 29.48 -26.52
N PHE A 49 8.49 29.87 -25.93
CA PHE A 49 7.14 29.94 -26.48
C PHE A 49 7.07 30.29 -27.97
N LEU A 50 6.14 29.65 -28.69
CA LEU A 50 5.35 30.28 -29.76
C LEU A 50 4.04 29.51 -29.98
N SER A 51 2.95 30.24 -29.77
CA SER A 51 1.56 29.91 -30.06
C SER A 51 1.24 30.08 -31.55
N SER A 52 0.38 29.22 -32.11
CA SER A 52 -0.31 29.50 -33.37
C SER A 52 -1.68 28.82 -33.44
N THR A 53 -2.72 29.65 -33.43
CA THR A 53 -4.10 29.39 -33.84
C THR A 53 -4.21 29.23 -35.37
N PRO A 54 -5.29 28.63 -35.90
CA PRO A 54 -5.83 29.10 -37.15
C PRO A 54 -7.31 29.53 -37.09
N SER A 55 -7.58 30.50 -37.95
CA SER A 55 -8.79 31.30 -38.17
C SER A 55 -10.01 30.55 -38.72
N LEU A 56 -11.17 31.09 -38.36
CA LEU A 56 -12.46 30.94 -39.04
C LEU A 56 -12.48 31.61 -40.43
N ASN A 57 -13.25 31.05 -41.37
CA ASN A 57 -14.10 31.86 -42.25
C ASN A 57 -15.33 31.06 -42.74
N PRO A 58 -16.50 31.71 -42.99
CA PRO A 58 -17.81 31.08 -43.09
C PRO A 58 -18.34 31.01 -44.53
N ASN A 59 -19.37 30.17 -44.77
CA ASN A 59 -20.52 30.43 -45.66
C ASN A 59 -21.36 29.15 -45.87
N ARG A 60 -22.61 29.13 -45.41
CA ARG A 60 -23.84 29.17 -46.23
C ARG A 60 -25.08 28.74 -45.44
N SER A 61 -26.12 29.54 -45.62
CA SER A 61 -27.49 29.42 -45.14
C SER A 61 -28.30 28.33 -45.87
N CYS A 62 -29.26 27.68 -45.19
CA CYS A 62 -30.71 27.86 -45.44
C CYS A 62 -31.61 26.80 -44.75
N LEU A 63 -32.64 27.32 -44.08
CA LEU A 63 -34.06 26.90 -43.90
C LEU A 63 -34.43 25.41 -44.07
N ALA A 64 -34.99 24.72 -43.06
CA ALA A 64 -36.32 24.85 -42.42
C ALA A 64 -37.41 23.95 -43.05
N THR A 65 -38.35 23.55 -42.19
CA THR A 65 -39.60 22.79 -42.39
C THR A 65 -39.48 21.26 -42.33
N SER A 66 -40.52 20.50 -41.99
CA SER A 66 -41.31 20.40 -40.76
C SER A 66 -42.29 19.23 -40.95
N PHE A 67 -42.59 18.50 -39.88
CA PHE A 67 -43.83 17.73 -39.63
C PHE A 67 -44.13 16.39 -40.38
N THR A 68 -44.39 15.39 -39.52
CA THR A 68 -45.52 14.44 -39.49
C THR A 68 -45.39 12.98 -39.97
N ASN A 69 -45.91 12.14 -39.07
CA ASN A 69 -46.62 10.85 -39.21
C ASN A 69 -45.86 9.53 -39.17
N SER A 70 -46.19 8.77 -38.10
CA SER A 70 -46.12 7.32 -37.96
C SER A 70 -47.37 6.67 -38.60
N PRO A 71 -47.35 5.39 -39.00
CA PRO A 71 -47.85 4.36 -38.07
C PRO A 71 -47.20 2.95 -38.14
N SER A 72 -47.18 2.31 -36.97
CA SER A 72 -47.45 0.91 -36.60
C SER A 72 -46.80 -0.31 -37.29
N ALA A 73 -46.16 -1.09 -36.39
CA ALA A 73 -46.20 -2.55 -36.22
C ALA A 73 -45.25 -3.45 -37.03
N ILE A 74 -44.17 -3.92 -36.37
CA ILE A 74 -43.83 -5.35 -36.20
C ILE A 74 -43.14 -5.53 -34.82
N HIS A 75 -43.50 -6.63 -34.15
CA HIS A 75 -43.12 -7.07 -32.81
C HIS A 75 -41.91 -8.04 -32.88
N MET A 76 -41.00 -7.96 -31.89
CA MET A 76 -39.96 -8.92 -31.45
C MET A 76 -38.79 -9.20 -32.43
N ASP A 77 -37.52 -9.27 -32.06
CA ASP A 77 -36.86 -9.65 -30.80
C ASP A 77 -35.69 -8.71 -30.43
N ALA A 78 -35.48 -8.54 -29.13
CA ALA A 78 -34.32 -7.86 -28.57
C ALA A 78 -33.10 -8.82 -28.58
N PRO A 79 -31.92 -8.40 -29.09
CA PRO A 79 -30.69 -9.05 -28.70
C PRO A 79 -30.31 -8.54 -27.30
N THR A 80 -30.43 -9.44 -26.32
CA THR A 80 -29.73 -9.39 -25.04
C THR A 80 -28.31 -8.90 -25.28
N SER A 81 -28.03 -7.66 -24.89
CA SER A 81 -26.66 -7.16 -24.78
C SER A 81 -26.04 -7.88 -23.58
N GLU A 82 -25.41 -9.03 -23.85
CA GLU A 82 -24.47 -9.64 -22.93
C GLU A 82 -23.30 -8.67 -22.75
N GLN A 83 -23.39 -7.82 -21.72
CA GLN A 83 -22.24 -7.11 -21.20
C GLN A 83 -21.27 -8.13 -20.61
N LYS A 84 -20.27 -8.45 -21.42
CA LYS A 84 -19.03 -9.14 -21.05
C LYS A 84 -18.40 -8.50 -19.81
N PRO A 85 -18.23 -9.22 -18.69
CA PRO A 85 -17.51 -8.68 -17.53
C PRO A 85 -16.00 -8.65 -17.81
N SER A 86 -15.44 -7.45 -17.63
CA SER A 86 -14.05 -7.07 -17.38
C SER A 86 -12.99 -8.17 -17.54
N HIS A 87 -12.22 -8.06 -18.61
CA HIS A 87 -10.94 -8.72 -18.77
C HIS A 87 -10.01 -8.37 -17.59
N GLN A 88 -9.38 -9.40 -17.01
CA GLN A 88 -8.03 -9.26 -16.46
C GLN A 88 -7.17 -8.68 -17.58
N SER A 89 -6.77 -7.42 -17.46
CA SER A 89 -5.81 -6.87 -18.40
C SER A 89 -4.47 -7.55 -18.16
N ASP A 90 -4.04 -8.37 -19.11
CA ASP A 90 -2.64 -8.76 -19.38
C ASP A 90 -1.76 -7.52 -19.70
N ALA A 91 -2.11 -6.35 -19.18
CA ALA A 91 -1.32 -5.14 -19.26
C ALA A 91 -0.21 -5.27 -18.21
N ALA A 92 1.04 -5.27 -18.67
CA ALA A 92 2.20 -5.26 -17.81
C ALA A 92 2.07 -4.13 -16.77
N LEU A 93 2.26 -4.46 -15.49
CA LEU A 93 2.24 -3.46 -14.42
C LEU A 93 3.31 -2.40 -14.68
N PRO A 94 3.10 -1.15 -14.27
CA PRO A 94 4.12 -0.13 -14.36
C PRO A 94 5.35 -0.52 -13.52
N GLU A 95 6.52 -0.12 -14.03
CA GLU A 95 7.79 -0.33 -13.34
C GLU A 95 7.80 0.40 -12.00
N LEU A 96 8.26 -0.30 -10.96
CA LEU A 96 8.44 0.25 -9.63
C LEU A 96 9.74 -0.29 -9.04
N LEU A 97 10.43 0.52 -8.23
CA LEU A 97 11.54 0.03 -7.43
C LEU A 97 10.99 -0.60 -6.14
N THR A 98 11.35 -1.86 -5.92
CA THR A 98 10.95 -2.65 -4.76
C THR A 98 12.20 -3.01 -3.96
N GLU A 99 12.22 -2.69 -2.68
CA GLU A 99 13.36 -2.89 -1.79
C GLU A 99 13.03 -3.99 -0.77
N TYR A 100 13.91 -4.99 -0.67
CA TYR A 100 13.84 -6.09 0.28
C TYR A 100 15.07 -6.10 1.18
N MET A 101 14.89 -6.58 2.41
CA MET A 101 15.97 -7.03 3.26
C MET A 101 16.05 -8.54 3.20
N VAL A 102 17.23 -9.08 2.90
CA VAL A 102 17.43 -10.51 2.62
C VAL A 102 18.64 -11.01 3.38
N ASP A 103 18.49 -12.10 4.16
CA ASP A 103 19.62 -12.66 4.91
C ASP A 103 20.69 -13.24 3.97
N MET A 104 21.79 -12.50 3.85
CA MET A 104 22.95 -12.82 3.01
C MET A 104 24.23 -12.70 3.84
N LYS A 105 25.13 -13.67 3.69
CA LYS A 105 26.36 -13.80 4.52
C LYS A 105 27.66 -13.86 3.71
N CYS A 106 27.57 -13.98 2.39
CA CYS A 106 28.73 -14.06 1.50
C CYS A 106 28.36 -13.70 0.06
N GLU A 107 29.37 -13.50 -0.79
CA GLU A 107 29.20 -13.24 -2.23
C GLU A 107 28.47 -14.37 -2.98
N GLY A 108 28.61 -15.61 -2.54
CA GLY A 108 27.82 -16.72 -3.08
C GLY A 108 26.30 -16.53 -2.88
N CYS A 109 25.91 -15.92 -1.76
CA CYS A 109 24.51 -15.56 -1.49
C CYS A 109 24.02 -14.50 -2.48
N VAL A 110 24.83 -13.47 -2.70
CA VAL A 110 24.55 -12.36 -3.63
C VAL A 110 24.33 -12.90 -5.04
N ASN A 111 25.23 -13.74 -5.53
CA ASN A 111 25.14 -14.32 -6.87
C ASN A 111 23.90 -15.22 -7.01
N SER A 112 23.58 -16.02 -6.00
CA SER A 112 22.38 -16.86 -6.00
C SER A 112 21.09 -16.04 -6.11
N VAL A 113 20.98 -14.97 -5.31
CA VAL A 113 19.83 -14.04 -5.35
C VAL A 113 19.73 -13.34 -6.70
N LYS A 114 20.83 -12.77 -7.18
CA LYS A 114 20.86 -12.03 -8.45
C LYS A 114 20.49 -12.92 -9.63
N ASN A 115 21.10 -14.10 -9.74
CA ASN A 115 20.84 -15.04 -10.83
C ASN A 115 19.38 -15.52 -10.81
N LYS A 116 18.81 -15.76 -9.62
CA LYS A 116 17.41 -16.18 -9.51
C LYS A 116 16.47 -15.08 -9.97
N LEU A 117 16.64 -13.85 -9.47
CA LEU A 117 15.76 -12.73 -9.79
C LEU A 117 15.85 -12.29 -11.26
N GLN A 118 17.01 -12.38 -11.90
CA GLN A 118 17.18 -12.05 -13.32
C GLN A 118 16.43 -13.01 -14.27
N THR A 119 16.03 -14.20 -13.78
CA THR A 119 15.20 -15.14 -14.56
C THR A 119 13.71 -14.89 -14.42
N VAL A 120 13.29 -13.96 -13.54
CA VAL A 120 11.89 -13.66 -13.28
C VAL A 120 11.39 -12.66 -14.32
N ASP A 121 10.27 -12.99 -14.95
CA ASP A 121 9.66 -12.12 -15.96
C ASP A 121 9.22 -10.77 -15.36
N GLY A 122 9.40 -9.71 -16.13
CA GLY A 122 9.16 -8.32 -15.71
C GLY A 122 10.27 -7.69 -14.85
N VAL A 123 11.31 -8.43 -14.45
CA VAL A 123 12.48 -7.86 -13.76
C VAL A 123 13.41 -7.19 -14.76
N LYS A 124 13.70 -5.91 -14.55
CA LYS A 124 14.56 -5.09 -15.41
C LYS A 124 15.98 -4.93 -14.88
N SER A 125 16.11 -4.67 -13.58
CA SER A 125 17.41 -4.61 -12.92
C SER A 125 17.33 -5.11 -11.47
N VAL A 126 18.46 -5.62 -11.00
CA VAL A 126 18.63 -6.12 -9.63
C VAL A 126 19.94 -5.57 -9.08
N GLU A 127 19.84 -4.84 -7.99
CA GLU A 127 20.97 -4.35 -7.21
C GLU A 127 20.98 -5.07 -5.87
N VAL A 128 22.15 -5.53 -5.45
CA VAL A 128 22.31 -6.26 -4.20
C VAL A 128 23.46 -5.64 -3.42
N ASP A 129 23.19 -5.24 -2.19
CA ASP A 129 24.18 -4.75 -1.25
C ASP A 129 24.30 -5.74 -0.09
N LEU A 130 25.44 -6.45 -0.06
CA LEU A 130 25.76 -7.43 0.97
C LEU A 130 25.96 -6.79 2.35
N ASN A 131 26.50 -5.56 2.40
CA ASN A 131 26.83 -4.90 3.66
C ASN A 131 25.57 -4.48 4.42
N SER A 132 24.61 -3.91 3.69
CA SER A 132 23.31 -3.54 4.25
C SER A 132 22.30 -4.70 4.28
N GLN A 133 22.58 -5.79 3.54
CA GLN A 133 21.69 -6.93 3.30
C GLN A 133 20.42 -6.53 2.54
N VAL A 134 20.56 -5.62 1.58
CA VAL A 134 19.46 -5.03 0.82
C VAL A 134 19.48 -5.53 -0.62
N VAL A 135 18.30 -5.84 -1.14
CA VAL A 135 18.08 -6.18 -2.55
C VAL A 135 17.07 -5.20 -3.12
N ARG A 136 17.44 -4.48 -4.17
CA ARG A 136 16.55 -3.58 -4.92
C ARG A 136 16.24 -4.18 -6.28
N ILE A 137 14.97 -4.22 -6.62
CA ILE A 137 14.45 -4.81 -7.85
C ILE A 137 13.64 -3.74 -8.56
N LEU A 138 14.08 -3.35 -9.75
CA LEU A 138 13.30 -2.51 -10.65
C LEU A 138 12.57 -3.42 -11.64
N GLY A 139 11.26 -3.26 -11.76
CA GLY A 139 10.50 -4.03 -12.72
C GLY A 139 8.98 -3.91 -12.58
N SER A 140 8.28 -4.62 -13.45
CA SER A 140 6.83 -4.76 -13.47
C SER A 140 6.33 -6.01 -12.73
N THR A 141 7.23 -6.83 -12.21
CA THR A 141 6.88 -8.08 -11.52
C THR A 141 6.07 -7.83 -10.24
N PRO A 142 5.02 -8.61 -9.94
CA PRO A 142 4.31 -8.57 -8.66
C PRO A 142 5.21 -8.86 -7.45
N VAL A 143 4.91 -8.23 -6.31
CA VAL A 143 5.59 -8.43 -5.02
C VAL A 143 5.56 -9.90 -4.60
N LYS A 144 4.43 -10.58 -4.80
CA LYS A 144 4.28 -12.00 -4.47
C LYS A 144 5.33 -12.84 -5.20
N THR A 145 5.44 -12.68 -6.51
CA THR A 145 6.38 -13.41 -7.37
C THR A 145 7.84 -13.10 -7.01
N MET A 146 8.16 -11.84 -6.70
CA MET A 146 9.50 -11.46 -6.24
C MET A 146 9.84 -12.10 -4.89
N THR A 147 8.88 -12.13 -3.96
CA THR A 147 9.04 -12.72 -2.63
C THR A 147 9.26 -14.23 -2.74
N GLU A 148 8.40 -14.93 -3.49
CA GLU A 148 8.53 -16.37 -3.75
C GLU A 148 9.89 -16.70 -4.41
N ALA A 149 10.34 -15.89 -5.38
CA ALA A 149 11.63 -16.07 -6.03
C ALA A 149 12.83 -15.90 -5.07
N LEU A 150 12.75 -14.94 -4.16
CA LEU A 150 13.77 -14.74 -3.11
C LEU A 150 13.77 -15.92 -2.13
N GLU A 151 12.61 -16.38 -1.69
CA GLU A 151 12.48 -17.51 -0.76
C GLU A 151 12.97 -18.83 -1.36
N GLN A 152 12.78 -19.04 -2.67
CA GLN A 152 13.33 -20.18 -3.40
C GLN A 152 14.87 -20.25 -3.37
N THR A 153 15.55 -19.17 -3.00
CA THR A 153 17.02 -19.19 -2.75
C THR A 153 17.39 -19.72 -1.37
N GLY A 154 16.41 -20.14 -0.56
CA GLY A 154 16.58 -20.59 0.82
C GLY A 154 16.80 -19.44 1.80
N ARG A 155 16.35 -18.24 1.47
CA ARG A 155 16.59 -17.01 2.24
C ARG A 155 15.30 -16.40 2.71
N LYS A 156 15.32 -15.89 3.95
CA LYS A 156 14.27 -15.01 4.42
C LYS A 156 14.38 -13.67 3.70
N ALA A 157 13.28 -13.22 3.12
CA ALA A 157 13.15 -11.92 2.50
C ALA A 157 12.03 -11.15 3.17
N ARG A 158 12.26 -9.86 3.42
CA ARG A 158 11.24 -8.96 3.96
C ARG A 158 11.12 -7.77 3.05
N LEU A 159 9.92 -7.47 2.58
CA LEU A 159 9.68 -6.21 1.87
C LEU A 159 9.88 -5.03 2.82
N ILE A 160 10.70 -4.07 2.43
CA ILE A 160 11.03 -2.90 3.27
C ILE A 160 10.67 -1.56 2.62
N GLY A 161 10.47 -1.52 1.31
CA GLY A 161 10.06 -0.31 0.62
C GLY A 161 9.55 -0.55 -0.80
N GLN A 162 8.65 0.32 -1.25
CA GLN A 162 8.17 0.36 -2.63
C GLN A 162 8.06 1.83 -3.07
N GLY A 163 8.46 2.15 -4.29
CA GLY A 163 8.33 3.51 -4.80
C GLY A 163 9.24 3.83 -5.97
N ILE A 164 9.34 5.12 -6.28
CA ILE A 164 10.29 5.65 -7.26
C ILE A 164 11.24 6.57 -6.47
N PRO A 165 12.53 6.22 -6.35
CA PRO A 165 13.44 6.94 -5.44
C PRO A 165 13.70 8.40 -5.85
N GLU A 166 13.45 8.76 -7.11
CA GLU A 166 13.60 10.13 -7.61
C GLU A 166 12.35 11.00 -7.36
N ASP A 167 11.24 10.41 -6.93
CA ASP A 167 9.98 11.10 -6.69
C ASP A 167 9.54 10.93 -5.23
N PHE A 168 9.91 11.90 -4.40
CA PHE A 168 9.53 11.97 -2.98
C PHE A 168 8.02 12.10 -2.74
N LEU A 169 7.22 12.35 -3.78
CA LEU A 169 5.75 12.38 -3.67
C LEU A 169 5.15 10.97 -3.76
N VAL A 170 5.96 9.95 -4.11
CA VAL A 170 5.52 8.57 -4.21
C VAL A 170 5.31 7.98 -2.82
N SER A 171 4.04 7.92 -2.42
CA SER A 171 3.61 7.31 -1.18
C SER A 171 3.34 5.81 -1.38
N ALA A 172 3.77 5.00 -0.41
CA ALA A 172 3.36 3.60 -0.28
C ALA A 172 2.37 3.45 0.89
N ALA A 173 1.46 2.50 0.77
CA ALA A 173 0.50 2.16 1.80
C ALA A 173 0.25 0.66 1.87
N VAL A 174 -0.21 0.20 3.02
CA VAL A 174 -0.54 -1.20 3.26
C VAL A 174 -1.79 -1.30 4.12
N ALA A 175 -2.66 -2.25 3.81
CA ALA A 175 -3.74 -2.69 4.69
C ALA A 175 -3.54 -4.16 5.00
N GLU A 176 -3.59 -4.50 6.29
CA GLU A 176 -3.39 -5.85 6.78
C GLU A 176 -4.68 -6.37 7.41
N PHE A 177 -5.24 -7.41 6.80
CA PHE A 177 -6.38 -8.15 7.31
C PHE A 177 -5.83 -9.20 8.27
N LYS A 178 -5.98 -8.92 9.57
CA LYS A 178 -5.57 -9.84 10.64
C LYS A 178 -6.68 -10.86 10.87
N GLY A 179 -6.31 -12.13 11.04
CA GLY A 179 -7.21 -13.27 11.23
C GLY A 179 -8.16 -13.16 12.45
N PRO A 180 -8.77 -14.28 12.90
CA PRO A 180 -8.34 -15.66 12.67
C PRO A 180 -8.85 -16.31 11.38
N ASP A 181 -9.94 -15.82 10.79
CA ASP A 181 -10.59 -16.51 9.66
C ASP A 181 -10.05 -16.09 8.30
N ILE A 182 -9.91 -14.78 8.08
CA ILE A 182 -9.44 -14.19 6.83
C ILE A 182 -8.14 -13.45 7.12
N PHE A 183 -7.08 -13.86 6.43
CA PHE A 183 -5.79 -13.16 6.42
C PHE A 183 -5.59 -12.51 5.07
N GLY A 184 -4.92 -11.37 5.04
CA GLY A 184 -4.58 -10.75 3.78
C GLY A 184 -3.74 -9.50 3.91
N VAL A 185 -3.02 -9.19 2.84
CA VAL A 185 -2.20 -7.99 2.73
C VAL A 185 -2.51 -7.34 1.39
N VAL A 186 -2.91 -6.08 1.46
CA VAL A 186 -3.09 -5.22 0.29
C VAL A 186 -2.04 -4.14 0.32
N ARG A 187 -1.26 -4.03 -0.76
CA ARG A 187 -0.22 -3.02 -0.94
C ARG A 187 -0.65 -2.05 -2.02
N LEU A 188 -0.48 -0.77 -1.73
CA LEU A 188 -0.72 0.31 -2.67
C LEU A 188 0.57 1.09 -2.84
N ALA A 189 1.00 1.30 -4.07
CA ALA A 189 2.17 2.10 -4.38
C ALA A 189 1.80 3.14 -5.43
N GLN A 190 2.07 4.41 -5.14
CA GLN A 190 1.89 5.46 -6.14
C GLN A 190 2.94 5.27 -7.24
N VAL A 191 2.52 5.32 -8.50
CA VAL A 191 3.42 5.26 -9.65
C VAL A 191 3.68 6.67 -10.18
N ASN A 192 2.64 7.49 -10.24
CA ASN A 192 2.69 8.91 -10.54
C ASN A 192 1.42 9.56 -9.96
N MET A 193 1.22 10.87 -10.14
CA MET A 193 0.07 11.60 -9.56
C MET A 193 -1.33 11.10 -9.98
N GLU A 194 -1.42 10.31 -11.05
CA GLU A 194 -2.69 9.83 -11.62
C GLU A 194 -2.85 8.32 -11.56
N LEU A 195 -1.80 7.56 -11.18
CA LEU A 195 -1.82 6.10 -11.24
C LEU A 195 -1.27 5.49 -9.95
N ALA A 196 -2.05 4.60 -9.35
CA ALA A 196 -1.62 3.76 -8.23
C ALA A 196 -1.63 2.29 -8.64
N ARG A 197 -0.59 1.57 -8.24
CA ARG A 197 -0.50 0.12 -8.35
C ARG A 197 -1.09 -0.51 -7.09
N ILE A 198 -1.95 -1.51 -7.27
CA ILE A 198 -2.64 -2.21 -6.19
C ILE A 198 -2.34 -3.71 -6.31
N GLU A 199 -1.84 -4.28 -5.23
CA GLU A 199 -1.56 -5.71 -5.14
C GLU A 199 -2.18 -6.28 -3.86
N ALA A 200 -2.92 -7.37 -3.98
CA ALA A 200 -3.55 -8.01 -2.85
C ALA A 200 -3.28 -9.52 -2.84
N ASN A 201 -3.08 -10.04 -1.64
CA ASN A 201 -3.03 -11.47 -1.36
C ASN A 201 -3.94 -11.74 -0.18
N PHE A 202 -4.86 -12.69 -0.34
CA PHE A 202 -5.76 -13.14 0.71
C PHE A 202 -5.69 -14.64 0.87
N SER A 203 -5.95 -15.11 2.09
CA SER A 203 -6.16 -16.51 2.43
C SER A 203 -7.31 -16.64 3.43
N GLY A 204 -8.01 -17.78 3.40
CA GLY A 204 -9.17 -18.04 4.26
C GLY A 204 -10.46 -17.37 3.80
N LEU A 205 -10.52 -16.86 2.56
CA LEU A 205 -11.79 -16.43 1.96
C LEU A 205 -12.66 -17.64 1.64
N PRO A 206 -14.00 -17.54 1.73
CA PRO A 206 -14.88 -18.53 1.12
C PRO A 206 -14.55 -18.70 -0.37
N PRO A 207 -14.64 -19.91 -0.96
CA PRO A 207 -14.42 -20.06 -2.40
C PRO A 207 -15.46 -19.28 -3.22
N GLY A 208 -15.00 -18.62 -4.29
CA GLY A 208 -15.85 -17.87 -5.22
C GLY A 208 -15.55 -16.37 -5.30
N LYS A 209 -16.54 -15.62 -5.80
CA LYS A 209 -16.38 -14.21 -6.14
C LYS A 209 -16.74 -13.28 -4.99
N HIS A 210 -15.77 -12.44 -4.61
CA HIS A 210 -15.90 -11.47 -3.54
C HIS A 210 -15.78 -10.04 -4.08
N GLY A 211 -16.76 -9.20 -3.81
CA GLY A 211 -16.60 -7.77 -4.03
C GLY A 211 -15.58 -7.21 -3.05
N TRP A 212 -14.90 -6.13 -3.43
CA TRP A 212 -14.04 -5.39 -2.52
C TRP A 212 -13.94 -3.91 -2.92
N SER A 213 -13.65 -3.06 -1.93
CA SER A 213 -13.60 -1.61 -2.11
C SER A 213 -12.75 -0.92 -1.06
N ILE A 214 -12.41 0.33 -1.35
CA ILE A 214 -11.94 1.31 -0.39
C ILE A 214 -13.15 2.09 0.10
N ASN A 215 -13.35 2.17 1.40
CA ASN A 215 -14.46 2.90 2.02
C ASN A 215 -14.00 4.22 2.66
N GLU A 216 -14.94 5.08 3.00
CA GLU A 216 -14.67 6.46 3.42
C GLU A 216 -13.87 6.54 4.73
N PHE A 217 -14.17 5.69 5.72
CA PHE A 217 -13.61 5.79 7.06
C PHE A 217 -12.78 4.56 7.42
N GLY A 218 -11.63 4.77 8.07
CA GLY A 218 -10.86 3.72 8.72
C GLY A 218 -11.41 3.30 10.09
N ASP A 219 -12.71 3.45 10.31
CA ASP A 219 -13.36 3.02 11.55
C ASP A 219 -13.75 1.55 11.45
N VAL A 220 -13.04 0.70 12.21
CA VAL A 220 -13.22 -0.75 12.26
C VAL A 220 -13.79 -1.22 13.59
N THR A 221 -14.38 -0.34 14.42
CA THR A 221 -14.97 -0.74 15.71
C THR A 221 -16.12 -1.73 15.56
N GLU A 222 -16.87 -1.65 14.47
CA GLU A 222 -17.94 -2.58 14.10
C GLU A 222 -17.59 -3.37 12.83
N GLY A 223 -16.30 -3.66 12.64
CA GLY A 223 -15.80 -4.34 11.46
C GLY A 223 -16.03 -3.50 10.20
N ALA A 224 -16.61 -4.11 9.16
CA ALA A 224 -16.87 -3.41 7.90
C ALA A 224 -18.07 -2.45 7.97
N ALA A 225 -19.01 -2.64 8.90
CA ALA A 225 -20.22 -1.84 9.02
C ALA A 225 -19.97 -0.37 9.40
N SER A 226 -18.91 -0.10 10.18
CA SER A 226 -18.51 1.25 10.60
C SER A 226 -17.67 2.02 9.58
N THR A 227 -17.34 1.42 8.43
CA THR A 227 -16.40 2.02 7.45
C THR A 227 -17.01 3.09 6.54
N GLY A 228 -18.33 3.30 6.61
CA GLY A 228 -19.05 4.26 5.76
C GLY A 228 -19.27 3.74 4.34
N LYS A 229 -19.46 4.67 3.39
CA LYS A 229 -19.74 4.31 1.99
C LYS A 229 -18.45 4.01 1.23
N VAL A 230 -18.58 3.48 0.01
CA VAL A 230 -17.45 3.35 -0.92
C VAL A 230 -16.88 4.74 -1.21
N PHE A 231 -15.55 4.86 -1.11
CA PHE A 231 -14.84 6.10 -1.28
C PHE A 231 -15.07 6.69 -2.69
N ASN A 232 -15.66 7.88 -2.75
CA ASN A 232 -15.84 8.60 -4.01
C ASN A 232 -15.66 10.13 -3.81
N PRO A 233 -14.46 10.68 -4.02
CA PRO A 233 -14.20 12.09 -3.78
C PRO A 233 -14.88 13.00 -4.81
N SER A 234 -14.96 12.56 -6.07
CA SER A 234 -15.79 13.16 -7.11
C SER A 234 -17.22 12.68 -6.90
N LYS A 235 -18.10 13.49 -6.31
CA LYS A 235 -19.52 13.15 -6.05
C LYS A 235 -20.37 13.04 -7.33
N GLU A 236 -19.79 12.60 -8.44
CA GLU A 236 -20.49 12.30 -9.67
C GLU A 236 -21.17 10.94 -9.52
N GLU A 237 -22.49 10.93 -9.37
CA GLU A 237 -23.30 9.71 -9.20
C GLU A 237 -23.40 8.85 -10.46
N ALA A 238 -22.97 9.38 -11.62
CA ALA A 238 -23.07 8.70 -12.90
C ALA A 238 -21.95 7.68 -13.17
N ASN A 239 -20.85 7.75 -12.41
CA ASN A 239 -19.69 6.89 -12.59
C ASN A 239 -19.53 5.91 -11.41
N GLU A 240 -18.94 4.75 -11.70
CA GLU A 240 -18.53 3.79 -10.67
C GLU A 240 -17.67 4.49 -9.61
N PRO A 241 -17.94 4.31 -8.30
CA PRO A 241 -17.18 4.94 -7.23
C PRO A 241 -15.67 4.70 -7.40
N LEU A 242 -14.84 5.72 -7.15
CA LEU A 242 -13.39 5.59 -7.33
C LEU A 242 -12.77 4.48 -6.47
N GLY A 243 -13.32 4.28 -5.27
CA GLY A 243 -12.92 3.23 -4.33
C GLY A 243 -13.43 1.83 -4.70
N ASP A 244 -14.22 1.67 -5.76
CA ASP A 244 -14.59 0.35 -6.26
C ASP A 244 -13.38 -0.33 -6.92
N LEU A 245 -13.01 -1.50 -6.41
CA LEU A 245 -11.88 -2.31 -6.90
C LEU A 245 -12.34 -3.54 -7.69
N GLY A 246 -13.64 -3.66 -7.96
CA GLY A 246 -14.27 -4.78 -8.66
C GLY A 246 -14.43 -6.01 -7.77
N THR A 247 -13.96 -7.15 -8.29
CA THR A 247 -14.18 -8.48 -7.71
C THR A 247 -12.88 -9.26 -7.60
N LEU A 248 -12.68 -9.91 -6.46
CA LEU A 248 -11.66 -10.92 -6.20
C LEU A 248 -12.24 -12.31 -6.48
N ASP A 249 -11.43 -13.21 -7.01
CA ASP A 249 -11.80 -14.62 -7.19
C ASP A 249 -10.95 -15.47 -6.23
N ALA A 250 -11.62 -16.10 -5.26
CA ALA A 250 -10.99 -16.97 -4.28
C ALA A 250 -11.07 -18.43 -4.76
N ASP A 251 -9.93 -19.11 -4.78
CA ASP A 251 -9.82 -20.51 -5.16
C ASP A 251 -10.49 -21.46 -4.14
N GLU A 252 -10.50 -22.76 -4.45
CA GLU A 252 -11.06 -23.80 -3.56
C GLU A 252 -10.36 -23.89 -2.20
N ASN A 253 -9.12 -23.38 -2.10
CA ASN A 253 -8.35 -23.32 -0.86
C ASN A 253 -8.56 -21.99 -0.10
N GLY A 254 -9.41 -21.11 -0.62
CA GLY A 254 -9.70 -19.80 -0.06
C GLY A 254 -8.60 -18.76 -0.28
N ASN A 255 -7.71 -18.96 -1.25
CA ASN A 255 -6.70 -18.00 -1.63
C ASN A 255 -7.18 -17.11 -2.78
N ALA A 256 -6.94 -15.81 -2.68
CA ALA A 256 -7.18 -14.87 -3.76
C ALA A 256 -5.96 -14.00 -4.01
N PHE A 257 -5.60 -13.82 -5.28
CA PHE A 257 -4.53 -12.94 -5.71
C PHE A 257 -5.07 -11.88 -6.66
N PHE A 258 -4.66 -10.63 -6.45
CA PHE A 258 -5.01 -9.52 -7.33
C PHE A 258 -3.80 -8.64 -7.56
N SER A 259 -3.61 -8.21 -8.80
CA SER A 259 -2.59 -7.25 -9.16
C SER A 259 -3.07 -6.42 -10.33
N SER A 260 -3.19 -5.11 -10.13
CA SER A 260 -3.65 -4.20 -11.18
C SER A 260 -3.22 -2.76 -10.90
N VAL A 261 -3.64 -1.84 -11.75
CA VAL A 261 -3.49 -0.40 -11.57
C VAL A 261 -4.85 0.27 -11.50
N LYS A 262 -4.94 1.36 -10.74
CA LYS A 262 -6.12 2.20 -10.67
C LYS A 262 -5.75 3.64 -11.03
N GLU A 263 -6.40 4.15 -12.06
CA GLU A 263 -6.30 5.55 -12.47
C GLU A 263 -7.04 6.47 -11.49
N LYS A 264 -6.59 7.73 -11.43
CA LYS A 264 -7.13 8.81 -10.59
C LYS A 264 -7.10 8.52 -9.08
N LEU A 265 -6.40 7.47 -8.67
CA LEU A 265 -6.25 7.07 -7.27
C LEU A 265 -4.93 7.60 -6.71
N ARG A 266 -5.01 8.41 -5.64
CA ARG A 266 -3.83 8.94 -4.94
C ARG A 266 -3.70 8.29 -3.58
N VAL A 267 -2.62 7.56 -3.33
CA VAL A 267 -2.34 6.84 -2.08
C VAL A 267 -2.43 7.76 -0.86
N ALA A 268 -1.96 9.00 -0.97
CA ALA A 268 -2.05 9.99 0.11
C ALA A 268 -3.50 10.26 0.57
N ASP A 269 -4.48 10.21 -0.34
CA ASP A 269 -5.90 10.42 -0.02
C ASP A 269 -6.54 9.18 0.64
N LEU A 270 -5.87 8.03 0.60
CA LEU A 270 -6.38 6.75 1.11
C LEU A 270 -5.89 6.43 2.53
N ILE A 271 -4.82 7.08 2.99
CA ILE A 271 -4.28 6.85 4.32
C ILE A 271 -5.33 7.15 5.38
N GLY A 272 -5.55 6.19 6.28
CA GLY A 272 -6.56 6.29 7.35
C GLY A 272 -7.98 5.93 6.91
N ARG A 273 -8.18 5.53 5.66
CA ARG A 273 -9.41 4.88 5.17
C ARG A 273 -9.34 3.37 5.38
N SER A 274 -10.37 2.64 4.97
CA SER A 274 -10.38 1.17 5.05
C SER A 274 -10.51 0.50 3.68
N LEU A 275 -9.91 -0.68 3.56
CA LEU A 275 -10.28 -1.66 2.55
C LEU A 275 -11.29 -2.64 3.15
N VAL A 276 -12.29 -3.00 2.36
CA VAL A 276 -13.38 -3.89 2.75
C VAL A 276 -13.50 -5.01 1.72
N VAL A 277 -13.65 -6.24 2.21
CA VAL A 277 -13.99 -7.42 1.42
C VAL A 277 -15.42 -7.84 1.77
N TYR A 278 -16.21 -8.16 0.75
CA TYR A 278 -17.63 -8.52 0.85
C TYR A 278 -17.83 -10.02 0.67
N GLY A 279 -18.94 -10.56 1.19
CA GLY A 279 -19.24 -12.00 1.07
C GLY A 279 -19.50 -12.43 -0.37
N THR A 280 -20.01 -11.51 -1.18
CA THR A 280 -20.47 -11.73 -2.55
C THR A 280 -20.00 -10.59 -3.46
N ALA A 281 -20.11 -10.80 -4.78
CA ALA A 281 -19.67 -9.83 -5.80
C ALA A 281 -20.51 -8.54 -5.87
N ASP A 282 -21.76 -8.58 -5.40
CA ASP A 282 -22.74 -7.49 -5.48
C ASP A 282 -22.58 -6.41 -4.40
N LYS A 283 -21.78 -6.67 -3.36
CA LYS A 283 -21.49 -5.73 -2.25
C LYS A 283 -22.76 -5.21 -1.56
N SER A 284 -23.81 -6.03 -1.52
CA SER A 284 -25.09 -5.66 -0.89
C SER A 284 -25.05 -5.77 0.63
N ASP A 285 -24.13 -6.58 1.16
CA ASP A 285 -23.86 -6.70 2.59
C ASP A 285 -22.91 -5.60 3.10
N SER A 286 -22.72 -5.55 4.42
CA SER A 286 -21.83 -4.58 5.07
C SER A 286 -20.34 -4.85 4.84
N GLY A 287 -19.96 -5.96 4.24
CA GLY A 287 -18.61 -6.51 4.21
C GLY A 287 -18.38 -7.58 5.28
N ILE A 288 -17.57 -8.59 4.95
CA ILE A 288 -17.19 -9.69 5.85
C ILE A 288 -15.92 -9.36 6.66
N LYS A 289 -15.06 -8.47 6.13
CA LYS A 289 -13.82 -8.06 6.81
C LYS A 289 -13.37 -6.69 6.31
N ALA A 290 -12.79 -5.90 7.20
CA ALA A 290 -12.18 -4.62 6.88
C ALA A 290 -10.79 -4.47 7.52
N ALA A 291 -9.95 -3.66 6.88
CA ALA A 291 -8.63 -3.30 7.38
C ALA A 291 -8.31 -1.84 7.07
N VAL A 292 -7.66 -1.14 8.01
CA VAL A 292 -7.26 0.25 7.82
C VAL A 292 -6.04 0.33 6.90
N ILE A 293 -6.06 1.27 5.96
CA ILE A 293 -4.94 1.60 5.08
C ILE A 293 -3.96 2.47 5.87
N ALA A 294 -2.82 1.88 6.22
CA ALA A 294 -1.74 2.53 6.91
C ALA A 294 -0.63 2.98 5.94
N ARG A 295 0.19 3.93 6.38
CA ARG A 295 1.40 4.31 5.64
C ARG A 295 2.37 3.14 5.61
N SER A 296 2.99 2.93 4.45
CA SER A 296 4.12 2.02 4.27
C SER A 296 5.35 2.84 3.89
N ALA A 297 6.53 2.30 4.19
CA ALA A 297 7.79 2.93 3.82
C ALA A 297 8.01 2.91 2.29
N GLY A 298 8.54 4.01 1.78
CA GLY A 298 9.15 4.08 0.46
C GLY A 298 10.53 3.41 0.43
N VAL A 299 11.12 3.32 -0.77
CA VAL A 299 12.50 2.83 -0.93
C VAL A 299 13.46 3.75 -0.19
N GLY A 300 14.34 3.21 0.64
CA GLY A 300 15.30 4.01 1.40
C GLY A 300 14.82 4.49 2.78
N GLU A 301 13.55 4.26 3.12
CA GLU A 301 12.95 4.85 4.33
C GLU A 301 12.95 3.92 5.55
N ASN A 302 13.19 2.61 5.39
CA ASN A 302 13.01 1.62 6.47
C ASN A 302 14.06 0.51 6.53
N TYR A 303 15.11 0.74 7.31
CA TYR A 303 16.17 -0.25 7.60
C TYR A 303 16.05 -0.90 9.00
N LYS A 304 14.87 -0.84 9.63
CA LYS A 304 14.69 -1.39 10.99
C LYS A 304 14.83 -2.92 10.99
N LYS A 305 15.77 -3.45 11.79
CA LYS A 305 16.02 -4.90 11.93
C LYS A 305 15.41 -5.50 13.21
N LEU A 306 15.22 -4.69 14.24
CA LEU A 306 14.80 -5.14 15.57
C LEU A 306 13.47 -4.48 15.97
N CYS A 307 12.51 -5.28 16.43
CA CYS A 307 11.34 -4.75 17.11
C CYS A 307 11.65 -4.55 18.60
N THR A 308 11.34 -3.38 19.15
CA THR A 308 11.61 -3.05 20.56
C THR A 308 10.57 -3.64 21.50
N CYS A 309 9.38 -4.00 21.00
CA CYS A 309 8.29 -4.51 21.83
C CYS A 309 8.58 -5.89 22.42
N ASP A 310 9.30 -6.73 21.67
CA ASP A 310 9.54 -8.14 21.97
C ASP A 310 10.99 -8.59 21.69
N GLY A 311 11.83 -7.72 21.14
CA GLY A 311 13.23 -8.03 20.81
C GLY A 311 13.38 -8.97 19.62
N THR A 312 12.32 -9.25 18.84
CA THR A 312 12.40 -10.15 17.70
C THR A 312 13.10 -9.48 16.52
N THR A 313 13.93 -10.26 15.81
CA THR A 313 14.49 -9.80 14.53
C THR A 313 13.41 -9.90 13.48
N ILE A 314 13.06 -8.78 12.86
CA ILE A 314 11.91 -8.66 11.96
C ILE A 314 12.28 -9.27 10.60
N TRP A 315 11.97 -10.55 10.43
CA TRP A 315 12.05 -11.27 9.16
C TRP A 315 10.64 -11.71 8.74
N GLU A 316 9.82 -10.73 8.33
CA GLU A 316 8.37 -10.84 8.12
C GLU A 316 7.56 -11.35 9.32
N ALA A 317 6.29 -10.96 9.38
CA ALA A 317 5.35 -11.49 10.37
C ALA A 317 4.68 -12.72 9.75
N THR A 318 5.09 -13.90 10.17
CA THR A 318 4.35 -15.14 9.92
C THR A 318 3.11 -15.18 10.81
N GLY A 319 2.11 -15.99 10.45
CA GLY A 319 0.91 -16.19 11.30
C GLY A 319 1.26 -16.66 12.73
N ASN A 320 2.44 -17.26 12.92
CA ASN A 320 2.96 -17.70 14.21
C ASN A 320 3.55 -16.56 15.05
N ASP A 321 3.86 -15.40 14.46
CA ASP A 321 4.42 -14.25 15.19
C ASP A 321 3.33 -13.45 15.92
N PHE A 322 2.06 -13.71 15.62
CA PHE A 322 0.90 -13.13 16.29
C PHE A 322 0.39 -14.04 17.42
N VAL A 323 1.25 -14.39 18.37
CA VAL A 323 0.76 -15.01 19.61
C VAL A 323 0.06 -13.92 20.42
N THR A 324 -1.26 -14.03 20.60
CA THR A 324 -1.97 -13.24 21.60
C THR A 324 -1.25 -13.42 22.93
N SER A 325 -0.65 -12.33 23.42
CA SER A 325 -0.09 -12.32 24.77
C SER A 325 -1.23 -12.71 25.71
N LYS A 326 -1.07 -13.84 26.39
CA LYS A 326 -1.97 -14.21 27.49
C LYS A 326 -1.72 -13.19 28.59
N VAL A 327 -2.53 -12.13 28.60
CA VAL A 327 -2.69 -11.24 29.74
C VAL A 327 -3.52 -11.98 30.79
#